data_AF-A0A2A2V9F6-F1
#
_entry.id   AF-A0A2A2V9F6-F1
#
_cell.length_a   1.000
_cell.length_b   1.000
_cell.length_c   1.000
_cell.angle_alpha   90.00
_cell.angle_beta   90.00
_cell.angle_gamma   90.00
#
_symmetry.space_group_name_H-M   'P 1'
#
loop_
_entity.id
_entity.type
_entity.pdbx_description
1 polymer ?
#
loop_
_entity_poly.entity_id
_entity_poly.type
_entity_poly.pdbx_seq_one_letter_code
_entity_poly.pdbx_strand_id
1 'polypeptide(L)'
;MADLVETAKRPDVPNGDVVCVNSTIRELLQISDELASYEYLITMEKDLTDVGDDSSLRGVVKFAVDKTNVILTGERKRLVQLSEQCNKNPVGSGKVQGALRVIDTTTGILNSIRDRL
;
A
#
# COMPACT_ATOMS: atom_id res chain seq x y z
N MET A 1 1.16 -5.69 8.04
CA MET A 1 0.38 -5.27 9.22
C MET A 1 0.83 -5.94 10.51
N ALA A 2 0.96 -7.26 10.58
CA ALA A 2 1.36 -7.97 11.82
C ALA A 2 2.62 -7.40 12.49
N ASP A 3 3.70 -7.20 11.72
CA ASP A 3 4.96 -6.62 12.21
C ASP A 3 4.81 -5.23 12.87
N LEU A 4 3.93 -4.37 12.34
CA LEU A 4 3.62 -3.06 12.95
C LEU A 4 2.90 -3.23 14.29
N VAL A 5 1.88 -4.10 14.31
CA VAL A 5 1.08 -4.38 15.51
C VAL A 5 1.94 -5.00 16.61
N GLU A 6 2.83 -5.92 16.27
CA GLU A 6 3.78 -6.51 17.21
C GLU A 6 4.75 -5.45 17.76
N THR A 7 5.28 -4.59 16.89
CA THR A 7 6.18 -3.51 17.31
C THR A 7 5.48 -2.54 18.27
N ALA A 8 4.22 -2.20 18.04
CA ALA A 8 3.46 -1.30 18.92
C ALA A 8 3.14 -1.90 20.30
N LYS A 9 3.14 -3.23 20.42
CA LYS A 9 2.87 -3.95 21.68
C LYS A 9 4.11 -4.23 22.52
N ARG A 10 5.30 -3.99 21.95
CA ARG A 10 6.58 -4.28 22.62
C ARG A 10 6.84 -3.29 23.76
N PRO A 11 7.09 -3.75 24.99
CA PRO A 11 7.29 -2.87 26.15
C PRO A 11 8.66 -2.17 26.12
N ASP A 12 9.61 -2.66 25.32
CA ASP A 12 10.95 -2.09 25.17
C ASP A 12 11.03 -0.99 24.10
N VAL A 13 9.92 -0.71 23.39
CA VAL A 13 9.86 0.34 22.37
C VAL A 13 9.50 1.68 23.04
N PRO A 14 10.27 2.76 22.81
CA PRO A 14 9.96 4.07 23.36
C PRO A 14 8.57 4.57 22.93
N ASN A 15 7.90 5.32 23.82
CA ASN A 15 6.53 5.80 23.55
C ASN A 15 6.42 6.64 22.26
N GLY A 16 7.45 7.45 21.93
CA GLY A 16 7.48 8.22 20.69
C GLY A 16 7.47 7.32 19.44
N ASP A 17 8.19 6.21 19.48
CA ASP A 17 8.16 5.19 18.42
C ASP A 17 6.79 4.49 18.34
N VAL A 18 6.19 4.14 19.49
CA VAL A 18 4.85 3.53 19.53
C VAL A 18 3.80 4.44 18.87
N VAL A 19 3.84 5.75 19.15
CA VAL A 19 2.94 6.73 18.51
C VAL A 19 3.13 6.72 17.00
N CYS A 20 4.38 6.76 16.51
CA CYS A 20 4.68 6.70 15.08
C CYS A 20 4.19 5.41 14.41
N VAL A 21 4.38 4.26 15.06
CA VAL A 21 3.91 2.97 14.55
C VAL A 21 2.38 2.92 14.51
N ASN A 22 1.70 3.41 15.54
CA ASN A 22 0.23 3.46 15.57
C ASN A 22 -0.35 4.39 14.49
N SER A 23 0.29 5.54 14.26
CA SER A 23 -0.08 6.42 13.14
C SER A 23 0.10 5.71 11.79
N THR A 24 1.20 4.97 11.62
CA THR A 24 1.44 4.18 10.39
C THR A 24 0.35 3.12 10.18
N ILE A 25 -0.03 2.40 11.24
CA ILE A 25 -1.13 1.42 11.21
C ILE A 25 -2.43 2.10 10.77
N ARG A 26 -2.72 3.29 11.30
CA ARG A 26 -3.95 4.02 11.01
C ARG A 26 -4.04 4.44 9.54
N GLU A 27 -2.97 5.03 9.00
CA GLU A 27 -2.92 5.44 7.60
C GLU A 27 -3.12 4.24 6.66
N LEU A 28 -2.42 3.13 6.92
CA LEU A 28 -2.56 1.91 6.13
C LEU A 28 -3.95 1.27 6.21
N LEU A 29 -4.62 1.34 7.37
CA LEU A 29 -5.99 0.84 7.53
C LEU A 29 -7.01 1.73 6.80
N GLN A 30 -6.78 3.05 6.70
CA GLN A 30 -7.71 3.93 6.01
C GLN A 30 -7.85 3.59 4.52
N ILE A 31 -6.79 3.06 3.91
CA ILE A 31 -6.79 2.70 2.49
C ILE A 31 -7.07 1.22 2.23
N SER A 32 -7.02 0.34 3.25
CA SER A 32 -7.14 -1.11 3.03
C SER A 32 -8.47 -1.51 2.43
N ASP A 33 -9.56 -0.90 2.90
CA ASP A 33 -10.91 -1.19 2.42
C ASP A 33 -11.10 -0.69 0.98
N GLU A 34 -10.54 0.47 0.65
CA GLU A 34 -10.59 1.01 -0.70
C GLU A 34 -9.79 0.13 -1.68
N LEU A 35 -8.60 -0.32 -1.29
CA LEU A 35 -7.77 -1.22 -2.10
C LEU A 35 -8.41 -2.60 -2.29
N ALA A 36 -9.05 -3.16 -1.26
CA ALA A 36 -9.70 -4.47 -1.34
C ALA A 36 -10.80 -4.50 -2.43
N SER A 37 -11.47 -3.37 -2.67
CA SER A 37 -12.49 -3.27 -3.72
C SER A 37 -11.92 -3.43 -5.14
N TYR A 38 -10.66 -3.04 -5.36
CA TYR A 38 -9.99 -3.14 -6.65
C TYR A 38 -9.17 -4.42 -6.80
N GLU A 39 -8.74 -5.05 -5.71
CA GLU A 39 -7.99 -6.30 -5.72
C GLU A 39 -8.72 -7.37 -6.53
N TYR A 40 -10.02 -7.56 -6.29
CA TYR A 40 -10.82 -8.53 -7.04
C TYR A 40 -10.76 -8.30 -8.55
N LEU A 41 -10.92 -7.04 -8.99
CA LEU A 41 -10.88 -6.68 -10.40
C LEU A 41 -9.48 -6.88 -11.00
N ILE A 42 -8.42 -6.63 -10.24
CA ILE A 42 -7.03 -6.83 -10.68
C ILE A 42 -6.72 -8.32 -10.81
N THR A 43 -7.24 -9.17 -9.92
CA THR A 43 -6.99 -10.62 -9.97
C THR A 43 -7.56 -11.31 -11.21
N MET A 44 -8.56 -10.71 -11.86
CA MET A 44 -9.09 -11.18 -13.16
C MET A 44 -8.05 -11.09 -14.30
N GLU A 45 -6.94 -10.37 -14.11
CA GLU A 45 -5.83 -10.36 -15.07
C GLU A 45 -5.23 -11.74 -15.31
N LYS A 46 -5.21 -12.60 -14.28
CA LYS A 46 -4.74 -13.97 -14.45
C LYS A 46 -5.64 -14.76 -15.41
N ASP A 47 -6.94 -14.50 -15.36
CA ASP A 47 -7.93 -15.18 -16.21
C ASP A 47 -7.90 -14.65 -17.66
N LEU A 48 -7.41 -13.42 -17.89
CA LEU A 48 -7.20 -12.85 -19.23
C LEU A 48 -6.12 -13.57 -20.05
N THR A 49 -5.18 -14.25 -19.39
CA THR A 49 -4.14 -15.00 -20.12
C THR A 49 -4.67 -16.28 -20.77
N ASP A 50 -5.83 -16.80 -20.31
CA ASP A 50 -6.46 -18.03 -20.78
C ASP A 50 -7.65 -17.80 -21.72
N VAL A 51 -8.32 -16.64 -21.60
CA VAL A 51 -9.51 -16.31 -22.40
C VAL A 51 -9.13 -15.21 -23.40
N GLY A 52 -9.02 -15.56 -24.67
CA GLY A 52 -8.53 -14.68 -25.73
C GLY A 52 -9.14 -13.27 -25.73
N ASP A 53 -8.26 -12.27 -25.89
CA ASP A 53 -8.45 -10.85 -26.25
C ASP A 53 -9.82 -10.20 -25.99
N ASP A 54 -10.40 -10.35 -24.79
CA ASP A 54 -11.56 -9.55 -24.38
C ASP A 54 -11.11 -8.14 -23.98
N SER A 55 -11.16 -7.22 -24.95
CA SER A 55 -10.82 -5.81 -24.78
C SER A 55 -11.59 -5.13 -23.64
N SER A 56 -12.80 -5.60 -23.33
CA SER A 56 -13.64 -5.04 -22.27
C SER A 56 -13.08 -5.40 -20.89
N LEU A 57 -12.67 -6.66 -20.72
CA LEU A 57 -12.09 -7.14 -19.47
C LEU A 57 -10.71 -6.50 -19.23
N ARG A 58 -9.89 -6.32 -20.28
CA ARG A 58 -8.65 -5.51 -20.18
C ARG A 58 -8.92 -4.07 -19.74
N GLY A 59 -9.98 -3.45 -20.25
CA GLY A 59 -10.41 -2.11 -19.83
C GLY A 59 -10.78 -2.02 -18.35
N VAL A 60 -11.48 -3.04 -17.82
CA VAL A 60 -11.85 -3.12 -16.40
C VAL A 60 -10.62 -3.28 -15.51
N VAL A 61 -9.69 -4.17 -15.87
CA VAL A 61 -8.44 -4.35 -15.12
C VAL A 61 -7.61 -3.06 -15.15
N LYS A 62 -7.48 -2.41 -16.32
CA LYS A 62 -6.76 -1.14 -16.46
C LYS A 62 -7.37 -0.05 -15.58
N PHE A 63 -8.70 0.06 -15.55
CA PHE A 63 -9.40 0.97 -14.67
C PHE A 63 -9.09 0.70 -13.19
N ALA A 64 -9.15 -0.57 -12.75
CA ALA A 64 -8.88 -0.95 -11.37
C ALA A 64 -7.43 -0.62 -10.97
N VAL A 65 -6.46 -0.92 -11.84
CA VAL A 65 -5.06 -0.57 -11.64
C VAL A 65 -4.87 0.95 -11.54
N ASP A 66 -5.50 1.73 -12.42
CA ASP A 66 -5.41 3.20 -12.42
C ASP A 66 -5.95 3.80 -11.12
N LYS A 67 -7.10 3.33 -10.65
CA LYS A 67 -7.68 3.77 -9.37
C LYS A 67 -6.80 3.39 -8.19
N THR A 68 -6.30 2.17 -8.18
CA THR A 68 -5.39 1.67 -7.15
C THR A 68 -4.13 2.53 -7.06
N ASN A 69 -3.53 2.88 -8.21
CA ASN A 69 -2.34 3.74 -8.26
C ASN A 69 -2.60 5.17 -7.74
N VAL A 70 -3.79 5.74 -7.98
CA VAL A 70 -4.17 7.05 -7.43
C VAL A 70 -4.24 6.99 -5.90
N ILE A 71 -4.85 5.95 -5.34
CA ILE A 71 -4.96 5.74 -3.89
C ILE A 71 -3.58 5.59 -3.26
N LEU A 72 -2.74 4.70 -3.82
CA LEU A 72 -1.37 4.47 -3.36
C LEU A 72 -0.51 5.73 -3.43
N THR A 73 -0.69 6.56 -4.46
CA THR A 73 0.01 7.85 -4.57
C THR A 73 -0.39 8.81 -3.45
N GLY A 74 -1.69 8.85 -3.10
CA GLY A 74 -2.18 9.65 -1.98
C GLY A 74 -1.61 9.18 -0.64
N GLU A 75 -1.63 7.87 -0.41
CA GLU A 75 -1.09 7.27 0.81
C GLU A 75 0.42 7.51 0.94
N ARG A 76 1.16 7.31 -0.14
CA ARG A 76 2.61 7.56 -0.17
C ARG A 76 2.94 8.97 0.32
N LYS A 77 2.18 9.98 -0.11
CA LYS A 77 2.38 11.38 0.33
C LYS A 77 2.16 11.53 1.84
N ARG A 78 1.11 10.91 2.38
CA ARG A 78 0.82 10.94 3.83
C ARG A 78 1.90 10.24 4.64
N LEU A 79 2.37 9.08 4.20
CA LEU A 79 3.45 8.36 4.86
C LEU A 79 4.80 9.08 4.78
N VAL A 80 5.10 9.81 3.70
CA VAL A 80 6.30 10.67 3.64
C VAL A 80 6.24 11.75 4.71
N GLN A 81 5.10 12.45 4.84
CA GLN A 81 4.91 13.47 5.88
C GLN A 81 5.01 12.86 7.29
N LEU A 82 4.45 11.66 7.49
CA LEU A 82 4.58 10.94 8.76
C LEU A 82 6.03 10.54 9.04
N SER A 83 6.78 10.12 8.02
CA SER A 83 8.20 9.77 8.16
C SER A 83 9.04 10.95 8.63
N GLU A 84 8.77 12.15 8.09
CA GLU A 84 9.41 13.40 8.51
C GLU A 84 9.07 13.74 9.96
N GLN A 85 7.81 13.58 10.38
CA GLN A 85 7.39 13.79 11.78
C GLN A 85 8.02 12.79 12.74
N CYS A 86 8.27 11.57 12.26
CA CYS A 86 8.83 10.47 13.04
C CYS A 86 10.36 10.39 13.00
N ASN A 87 11.05 11.35 12.36
CA ASN A 87 12.51 11.30 12.13
C ASN A 87 13.36 11.16 13.41
N LYS A 88 12.86 11.63 14.57
CA LYS A 88 13.53 11.52 15.88
C LYS A 88 13.25 10.20 16.61
N ASN A 89 12.37 9.35 16.06
CA ASN A 89 11.94 8.08 16.62
C ASN A 89 12.44 6.96 15.68
N PRO A 90 13.64 6.39 15.90
CA PRO A 90 14.30 5.53 14.91
C PRO A 90 13.51 4.27 14.54
N VAL A 91 12.85 3.64 15.51
CA VAL A 91 12.05 2.42 15.28
C VAL A 91 10.79 2.78 14.50
N GLY A 92 10.08 3.82 14.92
CA GLY A 92 8.89 4.33 14.26
C GLY A 92 9.18 4.79 12.83
N SER A 93 10.25 5.58 12.63
CA SER A 93 10.71 6.01 11.32
C SER A 93 11.04 4.83 10.41
N GLY A 94 11.77 3.83 10.92
CA GLY A 94 12.07 2.60 10.18
C GLY A 94 10.82 1.84 9.74
N LYS A 95 9.79 1.80 10.59
CA LYS A 95 8.50 1.17 10.25
C LYS A 95 7.71 1.96 9.20
N VAL A 96 7.72 3.30 9.27
CA VAL A 96 7.14 4.14 8.21
C VAL A 96 7.87 3.94 6.88
N GLN A 97 9.20 3.88 6.89
CA GLN A 97 9.99 3.59 5.69
C GLN A 97 9.72 2.20 5.11
N GLY A 98 9.51 1.19 5.97
CA GLY A 98 9.08 -0.13 5.55
C GLY A 98 7.73 -0.10 4.82
N ALA A 99 6.76 0.64 5.37
CA ALA A 99 5.46 0.83 4.74
C ALA A 99 5.57 1.55 3.38
N LEU A 100 6.37 2.61 3.30
CA LEU A 100 6.67 3.32 2.04
C LEU A 100 7.24 2.38 0.97
N ARG A 101 8.19 1.50 1.34
CA ARG A 101 8.78 0.53 0.41
C ARG A 101 7.74 -0.46 -0.12
N VAL A 102 6.80 -0.89 0.73
CA VAL A 102 5.69 -1.75 0.29
C VAL A 102 4.83 -1.03 -0.74
N ILE A 103 4.45 0.22 -0.48
CA ILE A 103 3.67 1.02 -1.44
C ILE A 103 4.42 1.19 -2.76
N ASP A 104 5.70 1.58 -2.71
CA ASP A 104 6.51 1.78 -3.91
C ASP A 104 6.64 0.50 -4.74
N THR A 105 6.83 -0.65 -4.07
CA THR A 105 6.91 -1.96 -4.72
C THR A 105 5.57 -2.32 -5.37
N THR A 106 4.46 -2.16 -4.65
CA THR A 106 3.11 -2.46 -5.16
C THR A 106 2.76 -1.57 -6.36
N THR A 107 3.03 -0.27 -6.29
CA THR A 107 2.85 0.65 -7.43
C THR A 107 3.69 0.23 -8.64
N GLY A 108 4.94 -0.22 -8.43
CA GLY A 108 5.78 -0.76 -9.50
C GLY A 108 5.18 -2.00 -10.18
N ILE A 109 4.67 -2.94 -9.39
CA ILE A 109 3.98 -4.15 -9.90
C ILE A 109 2.74 -3.76 -10.71
N LEU A 110 1.91 -2.88 -10.16
CA LEU A 110 0.68 -2.41 -10.81
C LEU A 110 0.96 -1.70 -12.13
N ASN A 111 2.01 -0.87 -12.20
CA ASN A 111 2.42 -0.25 -13.45
C ASN A 111 2.87 -1.30 -14.48
N SER A 112 3.61 -2.33 -14.06
CA SER A 112 3.96 -3.43 -14.97
C SER A 112 2.73 -4.20 -15.48
N ILE A 113 1.65 -4.31 -14.70
CA ILE A 113 0.39 -4.90 -15.15
C ILE A 113 -0.27 -3.95 -16.17
N ARG A 114 -0.38 -2.66 -15.83
CA ARG A 114 -0.97 -1.63 -16.69
C ARG A 114 -0.33 -1.57 -18.09
N ASP A 115 0.99 -1.73 -18.17
CA ASP A 115 1.75 -1.66 -19.42
C ASP A 115 1.52 -2.89 -20.33
N ARG A 116 1.04 -4.00 -19.77
CA ARG A 116 0.71 -5.23 -20.50
C ARG A 116 -0.75 -5.29 -20.98
N LEU A 117 -1.61 -4.38 -20.49
CA LEU A 117 -3.04 -4.26 -20.80
C LEU A 117 -3.32 -3.22 -21.89
#